data_AF-A0A1Q7WIU8-F1
#
_entry.id   AF-A0A1Q7WIU8-F1
#
_cell.length_a   1.000
_cell.length_b   1.000
_cell.length_c   1.000
_cell.angle_alpha   90.00
_cell.angle_beta   90.00
_cell.angle_gamma   90.00
#
_symmetry.space_group_name_H-M   'P 1'
#
loop_
_entity.id
_entity.type
_entity.pdbx_description
1 polymer ?
#
loop_
_entity_poly.entity_id
_entity_poly.type
_entity_poly.pdbx_seq_one_letter_code
_entity_poly.pdbx_strand_id
1 'polypeptide(L)'
;MTTVSGSDRLGGQTRGLEPWATTVLEARGRAPIEITATPCRHGPPLSRPLVGDVVGFALSWTGQEHGMVWISGDTVLYDGVRQVANRLQVEVALLHLGGVQFPVTGPVRYTLTAKDAVELCRLIRPRIAIPIHYEGWKHFKQGREAIELEFARAPEDIRRRIRWLPLGVETEIAG
;
A
#
# COMPACT_ATOMS: atom_id res chain seq x y z
N MET A 1 4.56 13.38 7.05
CA MET A 1 5.65 12.41 6.77
C MET A 1 5.62 12.08 5.30
N THR A 2 6.77 11.79 4.70
CA THR A 2 6.90 11.60 3.25
C THR A 2 8.22 10.86 2.93
N THR A 3 8.56 10.70 1.65
CA THR A 3 9.88 10.26 1.21
C THR A 3 10.96 11.26 1.60
N VAL A 4 12.22 10.85 1.70
CA VAL A 4 13.35 11.77 1.98
C VAL A 4 13.41 12.89 0.94
N SER A 5 13.39 12.53 -0.36
CA SER A 5 13.34 13.53 -1.43
C SER A 5 12.10 14.43 -1.39
N GLY A 6 10.96 13.91 -0.92
CA GLY A 6 9.74 14.69 -0.72
C GLY A 6 9.89 15.72 0.39
N SER A 7 10.54 15.34 1.48
CA SER A 7 10.84 16.22 2.62
C SER A 7 11.78 17.34 2.20
N ASP A 8 12.83 17.03 1.44
CA ASP A 8 13.81 18.01 0.96
C ASP A 8 13.16 19.09 0.07
N ARG A 9 12.17 18.70 -0.76
CA ARG A 9 11.43 19.63 -1.63
C ARG A 9 10.40 20.47 -0.88
N LEU A 10 9.69 19.88 0.07
CA LEU A 10 8.58 20.54 0.78
C LEU A 10 9.08 21.43 1.94
N GLY A 11 10.20 21.06 2.57
CA GLY A 11 10.73 21.74 3.75
C GLY A 11 9.74 21.77 4.93
N GLY A 12 9.93 22.74 5.82
CA GLY A 12 9.03 22.98 6.96
C GLY A 12 9.01 21.83 7.98
N GLN A 13 7.82 21.49 8.48
CA GLN A 13 7.64 20.41 9.47
C GLN A 13 7.47 19.02 8.84
N THR A 14 7.95 18.82 7.62
CA THR A 14 7.92 17.50 6.98
C THR A 14 9.01 16.60 7.56
N ARG A 15 8.73 15.30 7.54
CA ARG A 15 9.67 14.25 7.98
C ARG A 15 9.81 13.26 6.84
N GLY A 16 10.98 13.22 6.23
CA GLY A 16 11.39 12.21 5.26
C GLY A 16 11.81 10.93 5.98
N LEU A 17 11.31 9.79 5.53
CA LEU A 17 11.70 8.49 6.09
C LEU A 17 12.28 7.58 5.00
N GLU A 18 13.44 7.00 5.28
CA GLU A 18 13.98 5.87 4.53
C GLU A 18 13.18 4.60 4.84
N PRO A 19 13.16 3.59 3.95
CA PRO A 19 12.54 2.31 4.25
C PRO A 19 13.07 1.72 5.56
N TRP A 20 12.13 1.28 6.39
CA TRP A 20 12.32 0.74 7.75
C TRP A 20 12.68 1.77 8.84
N ALA A 21 12.82 3.06 8.50
CA ALA A 21 12.89 4.09 9.51
C ALA A 21 11.53 4.26 10.20
N THR A 22 11.57 4.53 11.50
CA THR A 22 10.37 4.73 12.32
C THR A 22 10.27 6.17 12.81
N THR A 23 9.05 6.61 13.11
CA THR A 23 8.79 7.85 13.84
C THR A 23 7.51 7.70 14.65
N VAL A 24 7.34 8.53 15.67
CA VAL A 24 6.14 8.52 16.51
C VAL A 24 5.35 9.80 16.24
N LEU A 25 4.04 9.64 16.07
CA LEU A 25 3.07 10.72 16.10
C LEU A 25 2.39 10.76 17.46
N GLU A 26 2.47 11.92 18.10
CA GLU A 26 1.89 12.16 19.41
C GLU A 26 0.90 13.33 19.33
N ALA A 27 -0.18 13.21 20.08
CA ALA A 27 -1.16 14.28 20.25
C ALA A 27 -1.74 14.23 21.66
N ARG A 28 -2.01 15.39 22.24
CA ARG A 28 -2.54 15.48 23.62
C ARG A 28 -3.84 14.69 23.75
N GLY A 29 -3.88 13.78 24.72
CA GLY A 29 -5.05 12.95 25.00
C GLY A 29 -5.29 11.81 24.00
N ARG A 30 -4.33 11.52 23.11
CA ARG A 30 -4.40 10.39 22.17
C ARG A 30 -3.24 9.42 22.42
N ALA A 31 -3.49 8.14 22.18
CA ALA A 31 -2.43 7.14 22.19
C ALA A 31 -1.39 7.48 21.09
N PRO A 32 -0.08 7.38 21.38
CA PRO A 32 0.95 7.53 20.36
C PRO A 32 0.79 6.50 19.24
N ILE A 33 1.07 6.92 18.01
CA ILE A 33 1.11 6.03 16.85
C ILE A 33 2.55 5.94 16.37
N GLU A 34 3.13 4.75 16.44
CA GLU A 34 4.41 4.47 15.78
C GLU A 34 4.15 4.19 14.30
N ILE A 35 4.92 4.85 13.45
CA ILE A 35 4.86 4.71 12.01
C ILE A 35 6.20 4.21 11.51
N THR A 36 6.17 3.07 10.82
CA THR A 36 7.31 2.50 10.10
C THR A 36 7.15 2.76 8.61
N ALA A 37 8.13 3.43 7.99
CA ALA A 37 8.19 3.51 6.54
C ALA A 37 8.50 2.14 5.94
N THR A 38 7.79 1.73 4.90
CA THR A 38 8.00 0.44 4.22
C THR A 38 8.54 0.64 2.81
N PRO A 39 9.38 -0.29 2.29
CA PRO A 39 9.86 -0.22 0.92
C PRO A 39 8.70 -0.16 -0.07
N CYS A 40 8.84 0.73 -1.05
CA CYS A 40 7.86 0.96 -2.09
C CYS A 40 8.61 1.30 -3.39
N ARG A 41 8.09 0.84 -4.53
CA ARG A 41 8.69 1.14 -5.84
C ARG A 41 7.64 1.33 -6.92
N HIS A 42 7.56 2.54 -7.45
CA HIS A 42 6.62 2.88 -8.52
C HIS A 42 7.21 2.51 -9.88
N GLY A 43 7.12 1.23 -10.25
CA GLY A 43 7.61 0.71 -11.54
C GLY A 43 8.85 -0.18 -11.50
N PRO A 44 9.37 -0.56 -12.68
CA PRO A 44 10.52 -1.44 -12.79
C PRO A 44 11.82 -0.75 -12.33
N PRO A 45 12.91 -1.51 -12.13
CA PRO A 45 14.22 -0.90 -11.95
C PRO A 45 14.51 0.15 -13.04
N LEU A 46 15.22 1.22 -12.66
CA LEU A 46 15.64 2.33 -13.54
C LEU A 46 14.52 3.27 -14.03
N SER A 47 13.24 3.09 -13.63
CA SER A 47 12.17 4.03 -13.99
C SER A 47 12.04 5.26 -13.07
N ARG A 48 12.88 5.36 -12.03
CA ARG A 48 12.80 6.41 -10.98
C ARG A 48 12.68 7.85 -11.51
N PRO A 49 13.42 8.28 -12.56
CA PRO A 49 13.31 9.65 -13.05
C PRO A 49 11.92 10.04 -13.59
N LEU A 50 11.10 9.06 -13.98
CA LEU A 50 9.75 9.29 -14.53
C LEU A 50 8.65 9.37 -13.47
N VAL A 51 8.89 8.77 -12.30
CA VAL A 51 7.83 8.40 -11.35
C VAL A 51 8.07 8.91 -9.93
N GLY A 52 9.28 9.37 -9.64
CA GLY A 52 9.66 9.87 -8.33
C GLY A 52 9.81 8.78 -7.28
N ASP A 53 10.18 9.19 -6.08
CA ASP A 53 10.24 8.30 -4.92
C ASP A 53 8.85 8.12 -4.32
N VAL A 54 8.59 6.90 -3.86
CA VAL A 54 7.37 6.50 -3.18
C VAL A 54 7.72 5.76 -1.89
N VAL A 55 6.79 5.76 -0.94
CA VAL A 55 6.96 5.12 0.37
C VAL A 55 5.61 4.55 0.82
N GLY A 56 5.64 3.38 1.46
CA GLY A 56 4.49 2.84 2.17
C GLY A 56 4.64 3.10 3.68
N PHE A 57 3.57 2.91 4.45
CA PHE A 57 3.59 3.14 5.89
C PHE A 57 2.86 2.03 6.63
N ALA A 58 3.47 1.51 7.69
CA ALA A 58 2.80 0.65 8.66
C ALA A 58 2.60 1.43 9.96
N LEU A 59 1.38 1.37 10.49
CA LEU A 59 0.94 2.10 11.68
C LEU A 59 0.70 1.10 12.79
N SER A 60 1.28 1.40 13.95
CA SER A 60 1.05 0.63 15.17
C SER A 60 0.79 1.50 16.39
N TRP A 61 0.00 1.00 17.34
CA TRP A 61 -0.30 1.67 18.60
C TRP A 61 -0.63 0.65 19.69
N THR A 62 -0.51 1.09 20.95
CA THR A 62 -0.85 0.25 22.11
C THR A 62 -2.32 -0.14 22.10
N GLY A 63 -2.60 -1.43 22.25
CA GLY A 63 -3.97 -1.99 22.26
C GLY A 63 -4.41 -2.61 20.94
N GLN A 64 -3.56 -2.62 19.90
CA GLN A 64 -3.81 -3.47 18.72
C GLN A 64 -3.62 -4.95 19.06
N GLU A 65 -4.60 -5.77 18.70
CA GLU A 65 -4.58 -7.21 19.02
C GLU A 65 -4.11 -8.08 17.84
N HIS A 66 -4.32 -7.63 16.61
CA HIS A 66 -4.19 -8.50 15.43
C HIS A 66 -3.09 -8.08 14.45
N GLY A 67 -2.46 -6.92 14.67
CA GLY A 67 -1.31 -6.47 13.90
C GLY A 67 -1.46 -5.01 13.46
N MET A 68 -0.58 -4.62 12.53
CA MET A 68 -0.47 -3.25 12.05
C MET A 68 -1.50 -2.95 10.94
N VAL A 69 -1.84 -1.66 10.82
CA VAL A 69 -2.48 -1.16 9.60
C VAL A 69 -1.38 -0.78 8.63
N TRP A 70 -1.35 -1.39 7.46
CA TRP A 70 -0.32 -1.15 6.44
C TRP A 70 -0.93 -0.51 5.20
N ILE A 71 -0.33 0.60 4.77
CA ILE A 71 -0.61 1.28 3.50
C ILE A 71 0.56 1.01 2.56
N SER A 72 0.31 0.34 1.44
CA SER A 72 1.37 -0.12 0.54
C SER A 72 2.18 1.02 -0.11
N GLY A 73 1.53 2.17 -0.32
CA GLY A 73 1.96 3.14 -1.32
C GLY A 73 1.88 2.60 -2.75
N ASP A 74 2.21 3.44 -3.73
CA ASP A 74 2.23 3.11 -5.15
C ASP A 74 3.41 2.19 -5.50
N THR A 75 3.26 0.90 -5.23
CA THR A 75 4.31 -0.10 -5.44
C THR A 75 3.95 -1.11 -6.51
N VAL A 76 4.95 -1.61 -7.24
CA VAL A 76 4.88 -2.91 -7.91
C VAL A 76 5.25 -4.04 -6.93
N LEU A 77 4.96 -5.29 -7.31
CA LEU A 77 5.45 -6.45 -6.55
C LEU A 77 6.94 -6.70 -6.84
N TYR A 78 7.76 -6.61 -5.81
CA TYR A 78 9.22 -6.80 -5.88
C TYR A 78 9.80 -7.20 -4.51
N ASP A 79 11.08 -7.56 -4.47
CA ASP A 79 11.70 -8.09 -3.25
C ASP A 79 11.59 -7.16 -2.03
N GLY A 80 11.64 -5.84 -2.21
CA GLY A 80 11.51 -4.89 -1.11
C GLY A 80 10.11 -4.91 -0.48
N VAL A 81 9.03 -4.92 -1.27
CA VAL A 81 7.68 -5.02 -0.70
C VAL A 81 7.41 -6.42 -0.13
N ARG A 82 8.02 -7.47 -0.71
CA ARG A 82 7.94 -8.85 -0.15
C ARG A 82 8.54 -8.96 1.25
N GLN A 83 9.51 -8.12 1.60
CA GLN A 83 10.09 -8.10 2.95
C GLN A 83 9.06 -7.72 4.03
N VAL A 84 7.98 -7.02 3.68
CA VAL A 84 6.89 -6.68 4.61
C VAL A 84 6.32 -7.95 5.25
N ALA A 85 6.12 -9.01 4.46
CA ALA A 85 5.60 -10.29 4.95
C ALA A 85 6.49 -10.95 6.02
N ASN A 86 7.79 -10.65 6.02
CA ASN A 86 8.76 -11.24 6.93
C ASN A 86 9.03 -10.38 8.16
N ARG A 87 8.67 -9.10 8.13
CA ARG A 87 9.01 -8.12 9.18
C ARG A 87 7.82 -7.63 9.96
N LEU A 88 6.64 -7.59 9.33
CA LEU A 88 5.45 -6.99 9.91
C LEU A 88 4.33 -8.02 9.99
N GLN A 89 3.66 -8.07 11.13
CA GLN A 89 2.35 -8.71 11.24
C GLN A 89 1.30 -7.68 10.83
N VAL A 90 0.66 -7.89 9.69
CA VAL A 90 -0.31 -6.96 9.12
C VAL A 90 -1.71 -7.47 9.41
N GLU A 91 -2.53 -6.63 10.03
CA GLU A 91 -3.95 -6.90 10.20
C GLU A 91 -4.74 -6.41 8.97
N VAL A 92 -4.62 -5.12 8.68
CA VAL A 92 -5.32 -4.45 7.59
C VAL A 92 -4.29 -3.96 6.57
N ALA A 93 -4.44 -4.39 5.32
CA ALA A 93 -3.60 -3.94 4.22
C ALA A 93 -4.41 -3.08 3.24
N LEU A 94 -4.06 -1.81 3.09
CA LEU A 94 -4.56 -0.91 2.05
C LEU A 94 -3.62 -1.01 0.84
N LEU A 95 -4.13 -1.57 -0.25
CA LEU A 95 -3.33 -1.91 -1.43
C LEU A 95 -3.62 -0.97 -2.59
N HIS A 96 -2.62 -0.22 -3.04
CA HIS A 96 -2.72 0.62 -4.24
C HIS A 96 -2.66 -0.25 -5.48
N LEU A 97 -3.80 -0.42 -6.15
CA LEU A 97 -3.95 -1.26 -7.34
C LEU A 97 -3.97 -0.41 -8.63
N GLY A 98 -4.80 -0.81 -9.59
CA GLY A 98 -5.01 -0.09 -10.85
C GLY A 98 -4.03 -0.47 -11.97
N GLY A 99 -2.93 -1.17 -11.63
CA GLY A 99 -1.90 -1.62 -12.57
C GLY A 99 -1.48 -0.51 -13.53
N VAL A 100 -1.14 0.68 -13.01
CA VAL A 100 -0.89 1.90 -13.78
C VAL A 100 0.10 1.64 -14.92
N GLN A 101 -0.22 2.13 -16.11
CA GLN A 101 0.66 2.11 -17.28
C GLN A 101 0.73 3.48 -17.93
N PHE A 102 1.92 3.89 -18.36
CA PHE A 102 2.12 5.11 -19.14
C PHE A 102 2.32 4.75 -20.62
N PRO A 103 1.67 5.44 -21.57
CA PRO A 103 1.82 5.15 -23.00
C PRO A 103 3.27 5.16 -23.49
N VAL A 104 4.07 6.07 -22.93
CA VAL A 104 5.48 6.27 -23.30
C VAL A 104 6.41 5.13 -22.87
N THR A 105 5.98 4.26 -21.96
CA THR A 105 6.80 3.16 -21.43
C THR A 105 6.26 1.77 -21.78
N GLY A 106 5.28 1.68 -22.69
CA GLY A 106 4.77 0.41 -23.19
C GLY A 106 3.99 -0.39 -22.13
N PRO A 107 4.13 -1.73 -22.05
CA PRO A 107 3.33 -2.57 -21.16
C PRO A 107 3.78 -2.54 -19.69
N VAL A 108 4.75 -1.68 -19.35
CA VAL A 108 5.33 -1.59 -18.02
C VAL A 108 4.28 -1.13 -16.99
N ARG A 109 4.21 -1.86 -15.88
CA ARG A 109 3.31 -1.56 -14.74
C ARG A 109 4.04 -0.75 -13.69
N TYR A 110 3.30 0.15 -13.05
CA TYR A 110 3.83 1.06 -12.03
C TYR A 110 3.20 0.87 -10.65
N THR A 111 2.04 0.21 -10.57
CA THR A 111 1.40 -0.22 -9.33
C THR A 111 1.05 -1.70 -9.39
N LEU A 112 0.60 -2.26 -8.27
CA LEU A 112 0.11 -3.64 -8.20
C LEU A 112 -1.03 -3.85 -9.20
N THR A 113 -0.97 -4.98 -9.90
CA THR A 113 -2.16 -5.54 -10.54
C THR A 113 -2.98 -6.34 -9.52
N ALA A 114 -4.23 -6.68 -9.85
CA ALA A 114 -5.03 -7.58 -9.02
C ALA A 114 -4.35 -8.94 -8.81
N LYS A 115 -3.65 -9.47 -9.82
CA LYS A 115 -2.87 -10.70 -9.72
C LYS A 115 -1.70 -10.56 -8.74
N ASP A 116 -0.98 -9.45 -8.81
CA ASP A 116 0.10 -9.13 -7.87
C ASP A 116 -0.44 -9.01 -6.44
N ALA A 117 -1.61 -8.42 -6.26
CA ALA A 117 -2.26 -8.29 -4.97
C ALA A 117 -2.64 -9.65 -4.38
N VAL A 118 -3.14 -10.60 -5.18
CA VAL A 118 -3.40 -11.97 -4.73
C VAL A 118 -2.11 -12.63 -4.24
N GLU A 119 -1.01 -12.49 -4.99
CA GLU A 119 0.29 -13.02 -4.58
C GLU A 119 0.80 -12.37 -3.29
N LEU A 120 0.71 -11.04 -3.19
CA LEU A 120 1.14 -10.30 -2.02
C LEU A 120 0.32 -10.67 -0.77
N CYS A 121 -1.00 -10.85 -0.91
CA CYS A 121 -1.87 -11.33 0.16
C CYS A 121 -1.52 -12.76 0.61
N ARG A 122 -1.02 -13.63 -0.27
CA ARG A 122 -0.53 -14.96 0.13
C ARG A 122 0.72 -14.88 1.01
N LEU A 123 1.59 -13.90 0.75
CA LEU A 123 2.82 -13.70 1.52
C LEU A 123 2.52 -13.05 2.87
N ILE A 124 1.82 -11.91 2.85
CA ILE A 124 1.56 -11.08 4.03
C ILE A 124 0.49 -11.69 4.93
N ARG A 125 -0.48 -12.41 4.33
CA ARG A 125 -1.63 -13.02 5.02
C ARG A 125 -2.40 -12.03 5.92
N PRO A 126 -2.74 -10.82 5.43
CA PRO A 126 -3.48 -9.84 6.23
C PRO A 126 -4.86 -10.37 6.58
N ARG A 127 -5.41 -10.03 7.75
CA ARG A 127 -6.80 -10.39 8.07
C ARG A 127 -7.77 -9.74 7.08
N ILE A 128 -7.49 -8.50 6.70
CA ILE A 128 -8.32 -7.71 5.80
C ILE A 128 -7.42 -7.02 4.76
N ALA A 129 -7.77 -7.13 3.48
CA ALA A 129 -7.12 -6.45 2.38
C ALA A 129 -8.14 -5.55 1.67
N ILE A 130 -7.83 -4.26 1.58
CA ILE A 130 -8.69 -3.22 1.06
C ILE A 130 -8.05 -2.66 -0.22
N PRO A 131 -8.64 -2.95 -1.39
CA PRO A 131 -8.21 -2.34 -2.64
C PRO A 131 -8.46 -0.84 -2.63
N ILE A 132 -7.47 -0.06 -3.05
CA ILE A 132 -7.57 1.39 -3.29
C ILE A 132 -6.83 1.75 -4.59
N HIS A 133 -6.89 3.02 -5.01
CA HIS A 133 -6.11 3.54 -6.14
C HIS A 133 -6.31 2.76 -7.47
N TYR A 134 -7.56 2.46 -7.81
CA TYR A 134 -7.93 1.75 -9.06
C TYR A 134 -8.95 2.51 -9.91
N GLU A 135 -9.40 3.68 -9.45
CA GLU A 135 -10.39 4.53 -10.13
C GLU A 135 -10.04 6.02 -9.96
N GLY A 136 -10.54 6.87 -10.86
CA GLY A 136 -10.36 8.32 -10.81
C GLY A 136 -9.35 8.93 -11.79
N TRP A 137 -8.55 8.13 -12.51
CA TRP A 137 -7.54 8.63 -13.46
C TRP A 137 -7.47 7.78 -14.75
N LYS A 138 -7.15 8.44 -15.89
CA LYS A 138 -7.06 7.79 -17.22
C LYS A 138 -5.93 6.76 -17.36
N HIS A 139 -4.98 6.73 -16.43
CA HIS A 139 -3.79 5.86 -16.49
C HIS A 139 -4.03 4.47 -15.86
N PHE A 140 -5.17 4.25 -15.22
CA PHE A 140 -5.54 2.92 -14.72
C PHE A 140 -5.89 1.98 -15.86
N LYS A 141 -5.38 0.76 -15.77
CA LYS A 141 -5.63 -0.32 -16.74
C LYS A 141 -6.45 -1.45 -16.15
N GLN A 142 -6.61 -1.45 -14.82
CA GLN A 142 -7.56 -2.31 -14.12
C GLN A 142 -8.48 -1.41 -13.31
N GLY A 143 -9.69 -1.20 -13.83
CA GLY A 143 -10.79 -0.65 -13.03
C GLY A 143 -11.36 -1.70 -12.08
N ARG A 144 -12.33 -1.29 -11.25
CA ARG A 144 -12.96 -2.13 -10.23
C ARG A 144 -13.42 -3.50 -10.76
N GLU A 145 -14.17 -3.54 -11.86
CA GLU A 145 -14.71 -4.78 -12.44
C GLU A 145 -13.62 -5.79 -12.79
N ALA A 146 -12.51 -5.32 -13.38
CA ALA A 146 -11.38 -6.18 -13.74
C ALA A 146 -10.67 -6.75 -12.51
N ILE A 147 -10.58 -5.96 -11.44
CA ILE A 147 -10.01 -6.39 -10.16
C ILE A 147 -10.93 -7.40 -9.47
N GLU A 148 -12.24 -7.13 -9.43
CA GLU A 148 -13.24 -8.03 -8.87
C GLU A 148 -13.24 -9.39 -9.59
N LEU A 149 -13.14 -9.41 -10.92
CA LEU A 149 -13.05 -10.64 -11.70
C LEU A 149 -11.81 -11.47 -11.35
N GLU A 150 -10.66 -10.82 -11.20
CA GLU A 150 -9.42 -11.51 -10.82
C GLU A 150 -9.48 -12.03 -9.38
N PHE A 151 -10.01 -11.22 -8.44
CA PHE A 151 -10.21 -11.66 -7.07
C PHE A 151 -11.21 -12.81 -6.96
N ALA A 152 -12.28 -12.84 -7.77
CA ALA A 152 -13.22 -13.95 -7.80
C ALA A 152 -12.55 -15.29 -8.17
N ARG A 153 -11.42 -15.25 -8.90
CA ARG A 153 -10.62 -16.43 -9.27
C ARG A 153 -9.53 -16.79 -8.25
N ALA A 154 -9.31 -15.95 -7.24
CA ALA A 154 -8.32 -16.20 -6.20
C ALA A 154 -8.73 -17.38 -5.28
N PRO A 155 -7.76 -18.00 -4.59
CA PRO A 155 -8.06 -18.98 -3.54
C PRO A 155 -9.06 -18.44 -2.53
N GLU A 156 -9.90 -19.32 -1.99
CA GLU A 156 -11.00 -18.95 -1.09
C GLU A 156 -10.52 -18.21 0.16
N ASP A 157 -9.39 -18.61 0.73
CA ASP A 157 -8.77 -17.96 1.88
C ASP A 157 -8.32 -16.52 1.60
N ILE A 158 -7.94 -16.20 0.36
CA ILE A 158 -7.63 -14.84 -0.07
C ILE A 158 -8.91 -14.06 -0.33
N ARG A 159 -9.89 -14.66 -1.02
CA ARG A 159 -11.18 -14.01 -1.33
C ARG A 159 -11.88 -13.51 -0.08
N ARG A 160 -11.89 -14.31 0.99
CA ARG A 160 -12.51 -13.94 2.27
C ARG A 160 -11.84 -12.76 2.99
N ARG A 161 -10.60 -12.42 2.63
CA ARG A 161 -9.86 -11.29 3.20
C ARG A 161 -10.13 -9.99 2.45
N ILE A 162 -10.62 -10.04 1.20
CA ILE A 162 -10.85 -8.84 0.41
C ILE A 162 -12.09 -8.11 0.92
N ARG A 163 -11.92 -6.82 1.25
CA ARG A 163 -13.00 -5.94 1.66
C ARG A 163 -13.05 -4.71 0.75
N TRP A 164 -14.13 -4.59 0.01
CA TRP A 164 -14.44 -3.39 -0.76
C TRP A 164 -15.12 -2.36 0.11
N LEU A 165 -14.68 -1.11 0.03
CA LEU A 165 -15.29 0.01 0.74
C LEU A 165 -16.06 0.92 -0.22
N PRO A 166 -17.22 1.46 0.20
CA PRO A 166 -17.88 2.54 -0.52
C PRO A 166 -17.06 3.83 -0.50
N LEU A 167 -17.00 4.53 -1.64
CA LEU A 167 -16.30 5.81 -1.75
C LEU A 167 -16.99 6.88 -0.88
N GLY A 168 -16.19 7.62 -0.11
CA GLY A 168 -16.67 8.76 0.68
C GLY A 168 -17.54 8.39 1.90
N VAL A 169 -17.65 7.10 2.23
CA VAL A 169 -18.45 6.62 3.34
C VAL A 169 -17.53 6.05 4.41
N GLU A 170 -17.61 6.59 5.62
CA GLU A 170 -16.93 6.06 6.79
C GLU A 170 -17.38 4.61 7.02
N THR A 171 -16.43 3.69 7.16
CA THR A 171 -16.71 2.27 7.36
C THR A 171 -15.89 1.76 8.52
N GLU A 172 -16.58 1.21 9.52
CA GLU A 172 -15.95 0.50 10.62
C GLU A 172 -15.45 -0.86 10.11
N ILE A 173 -14.16 -1.12 10.33
CA ILE A 173 -13.53 -2.38 9.97
C ILE A 173 -13.38 -3.17 11.27
N ALA A 174 -14.16 -4.24 11.42
CA ALA A 174 -14.08 -5.10 12.58
C ALA A 174 -12.67 -5.70 12.68
N GLY A 175 -11.94 -5.31 13.72
CA GLY A 175 -10.83 -6.06 14.27
C GLY A 175 -11.34 -7.35 14.88
#